data_AF-A0A7V8DM14-F1
#
_entry.id   AF-A0A7V8DM14-F1
#
_cell.length_a   1.000
_cell.length_b   1.000
_cell.length_c   1.000
_cell.angle_alpha   90.00
_cell.angle_beta   90.00
_cell.angle_gamma   90.00
#
_symmetry.space_group_name_H-M   'P 1'
#
loop_
_entity.id
_entity.type
_entity.pdbx_description
1 polymer ?
#
loop_
_entity_poly.entity_id
_entity_poly.type
_entity_poly.pdbx_seq_one_letter_code
_entity_poly.pdbx_strand_id
1 'polypeptide(L)'
;MPLLENPNHEEFCQLVAGGKSQTEAYIEAGYAVNGARGNASRLIANDSISARILELQSAKLLKNEENARQTMWEINHLIARATKAGQYSAAIRGVAIKMRIIGMI
;
A
#
# COMPACT_ATOMS: atom_id res chain seq x y z
N MET A 1 -17.44 1.12 -0.79
CA MET A 1 -18.49 0.20 -1.25
C MET A 1 -18.49 -1.08 -0.41
N PRO A 2 -19.61 -1.84 -0.33
CA PRO A 2 -19.64 -3.11 0.39
C PRO A 2 -18.67 -4.13 -0.23
N LEU A 3 -18.18 -5.06 0.59
CA LEU A 3 -17.33 -6.17 0.16
C LEU A 3 -18.02 -6.99 -0.94
N LEU A 4 -17.24 -7.55 -1.87
CA LEU A 4 -17.78 -8.49 -2.85
C LEU A 4 -18.36 -9.72 -2.13
N GLU A 5 -19.48 -10.25 -2.64
CA GLU A 5 -20.16 -11.40 -2.03
C GLU A 5 -19.30 -12.67 -2.01
N ASN A 6 -18.41 -12.82 -2.99
CA ASN A 6 -17.46 -13.93 -3.04
C ASN A 6 -16.15 -13.55 -2.31
N PRO A 7 -15.82 -14.21 -1.19
CA PRO A 7 -14.61 -13.93 -0.42
C PRO A 7 -13.32 -14.08 -1.25
N ASN A 8 -13.27 -15.05 -2.16
CA ASN A 8 -12.09 -15.28 -3.00
C ASN A 8 -11.93 -14.18 -4.06
N HIS A 9 -13.01 -13.56 -4.52
CA HIS A 9 -12.93 -12.37 -5.39
C HIS A 9 -12.38 -11.18 -4.62
N GLU A 10 -12.85 -10.98 -3.38
CA GLU A 10 -12.36 -9.90 -2.53
C GLU A 10 -10.86 -10.08 -2.22
N GLU A 11 -10.44 -11.28 -1.82
CA GLU A 11 -9.03 -11.60 -1.58
C GLU A 11 -8.17 -11.38 -2.83
N PHE A 12 -8.63 -11.84 -4.00
CA PHE A 12 -7.98 -11.56 -5.27
C PHE A 12 -7.80 -10.06 -5.52
N CYS A 13 -8.85 -9.25 -5.29
CA CYS A 13 -8.78 -7.80 -5.45
C CYS A 13 -7.76 -7.16 -4.48
N GLN A 14 -7.73 -7.61 -3.22
CA GLN A 14 -6.81 -7.10 -2.21
C GLN A 14 -5.35 -7.41 -2.55
N LEU A 15 -5.07 -8.62 -3.02
CA LEU A 15 -3.73 -9.05 -3.43
C LEU A 15 -3.24 -8.31 -4.68
N VAL A 16 -4.10 -8.13 -5.68
CA VAL A 16 -3.76 -7.35 -6.89
C VAL A 16 -3.57 -5.87 -6.56
N ALA A 17 -4.45 -5.27 -5.75
CA ALA A 17 -4.26 -3.91 -5.26
C ALA A 17 -3.04 -3.78 -4.32
N GLY A 18 -2.49 -4.90 -3.83
CA GLY A 18 -1.22 -4.98 -3.09
C GLY A 18 0.03 -5.07 -3.97
N GLY A 19 -0.13 -5.18 -5.28
CA GLY A 19 0.97 -5.26 -6.25
C GLY A 19 1.38 -6.67 -6.65
N LYS A 20 0.64 -7.72 -6.24
CA LYS A 20 0.87 -9.08 -6.75
C LYS A 20 0.46 -9.20 -8.21
N SER A 21 1.12 -10.11 -8.93
CA SER A 21 0.66 -10.45 -10.28
C SER A 21 -0.71 -11.12 -10.23
N GLN A 22 -1.48 -11.00 -11.30
CA GLN A 22 -2.83 -11.60 -11.37
C GLN A 22 -2.79 -13.11 -11.13
N THR A 23 -1.76 -13.81 -11.66
CA THR A 23 -1.67 -15.26 -11.52
C THR A 23 -1.36 -15.67 -10.07
N GLU A 24 -0.45 -14.97 -9.39
CA GLU A 24 -0.14 -15.22 -7.99
C GLU A 24 -1.33 -14.90 -7.09
N ALA A 25 -1.95 -13.73 -7.29
CA ALA A 25 -3.14 -13.31 -6.55
C ALA A 25 -4.29 -14.32 -6.69
N TYR A 26 -4.46 -14.92 -7.87
CA TYR A 26 -5.49 -15.93 -8.12
C TYR A 26 -5.22 -17.21 -7.33
N ILE A 27 -3.98 -17.71 -7.36
CA ILE A 27 -3.61 -18.92 -6.62
C ILE A 27 -3.74 -18.70 -5.11
N GLU A 28 -3.25 -17.57 -4.61
CA GLU A 28 -3.28 -17.25 -3.19
C GLU A 28 -4.70 -16.95 -2.66
N ALA A 29 -5.58 -16.40 -3.50
CA ALA A 29 -7.00 -16.28 -3.18
C ALA A 29 -7.74 -17.64 -3.11
N GLY A 30 -7.03 -18.76 -3.27
CA GLY A 30 -7.56 -20.11 -3.08
C GLY A 30 -8.07 -20.77 -4.36
N TYR A 31 -7.82 -20.20 -5.55
CA TYR A 31 -8.21 -20.82 -6.80
C TYR A 31 -7.20 -21.86 -7.31
N ALA A 32 -7.66 -22.74 -8.20
CA ALA A 32 -6.83 -23.78 -8.78
C ALA A 32 -5.63 -23.22 -9.57
N VAL A 33 -4.46 -23.82 -9.33
CA VAL A 33 -3.20 -23.50 -10.04
C VAL A 33 -3.30 -23.82 -11.53
N ASN A 34 -3.99 -24.92 -11.87
CA ASN A 34 -4.18 -25.34 -13.24
C ASN A 34 -5.03 -24.32 -14.00
N GLY A 35 -4.44 -23.71 -15.03
CA GLY A 35 -5.10 -22.65 -15.80
C GLY A 35 -5.18 -21.29 -15.11
N ALA A 36 -4.48 -21.10 -13.97
CA ALA A 36 -4.52 -19.87 -13.18
C ALA A 36 -4.31 -18.61 -14.01
N ARG A 37 -3.31 -18.61 -14.90
CA ARG A 37 -3.00 -17.44 -15.76
C ARG A 37 -4.19 -17.01 -16.63
N GLY A 38 -4.87 -17.96 -17.27
CA GLY A 38 -6.00 -17.67 -18.17
C GLY A 38 -7.24 -17.26 -17.38
N ASN A 39 -7.51 -17.94 -16.27
CA ASN A 39 -8.67 -17.64 -15.43
C ASN A 39 -8.52 -16.32 -14.67
N ALA A 40 -7.32 -16.01 -14.17
CA ALA A 40 -7.00 -14.73 -13.54
C ALA A 40 -7.17 -13.56 -14.52
N SER A 41 -6.73 -13.72 -15.77
CA SER A 41 -6.90 -12.72 -16.83
C SER A 41 -8.38 -12.46 -17.15
N ARG A 42 -9.22 -13.51 -17.16
CA ARG A 42 -10.68 -13.34 -17.30
C ARG A 42 -11.30 -12.70 -16.06
N LEU A 43 -10.85 -13.09 -14.87
CA LEU A 43 -11.42 -12.58 -13.62
C LEU A 43 -11.16 -11.08 -13.47
N ILE A 44 -9.95 -10.61 -13.78
CA ILE A 44 -9.66 -9.17 -13.68
C ILE A 44 -10.46 -8.35 -14.69
N ALA A 45 -10.77 -8.91 -15.87
CA ALA A 45 -11.58 -8.25 -16.88
C ALA A 45 -13.06 -8.11 -16.49
N ASN A 46 -13.50 -8.71 -15.37
CA ASN A 46 -14.83 -8.48 -14.83
C ASN A 46 -14.92 -7.06 -14.25
N ASP A 47 -15.94 -6.30 -14.66
CA ASP A 47 -16.12 -4.90 -14.26
C ASP A 47 -16.18 -4.70 -12.74
N SER A 48 -16.83 -5.61 -12.00
CA SER A 48 -16.93 -5.51 -10.54
C SER A 48 -15.58 -5.70 -9.85
N ILE A 49 -14.75 -6.61 -10.37
CA ILE A 49 -13.39 -6.88 -9.90
C ILE A 49 -12.48 -5.69 -10.22
N SER A 50 -12.50 -5.23 -11.47
CA SER A 50 -11.73 -4.06 -11.91
C SER A 50 -12.07 -2.81 -11.10
N ALA A 51 -13.36 -2.52 -10.91
CA ALA A 51 -13.81 -1.39 -10.11
C ALA A 51 -13.35 -1.50 -8.65
N ARG A 52 -13.43 -2.71 -8.06
CA ARG A 52 -12.99 -2.95 -6.68
C ARG A 52 -11.48 -2.76 -6.51
N ILE A 53 -10.67 -3.24 -7.45
CA ILE A 53 -9.22 -3.03 -7.42
C ILE A 53 -8.88 -1.53 -7.46
N LEU A 54 -9.53 -0.76 -8.34
CA LEU A 54 -9.33 0.69 -8.43
C LEU A 54 -9.73 1.42 -7.14
N GLU A 55 -10.85 1.03 -6.52
CA GLU A 55 -11.26 1.56 -5.21
C GLU A 55 -10.19 1.29 -4.14
N LEU A 56 -9.66 0.06 -4.07
CA LEU A 56 -8.63 -0.31 -3.10
C LEU A 56 -7.32 0.44 -3.34
N GLN A 57 -6.91 0.61 -4.60
CA GLN A 57 -5.70 1.36 -4.96
C GLN A 57 -5.82 2.84 -4.62
N SER A 58 -6.96 3.47 -4.94
CA SER A 58 -7.22 4.88 -4.60
C SER A 58 -7.28 5.10 -3.08
N ALA A 59 -7.91 4.20 -2.33
CA ALA A 59 -7.93 4.26 -0.87
C ALA A 59 -6.52 4.11 -0.26
N LYS A 60 -5.66 3.25 -0.82
CA LYS A 60 -4.26 3.14 -0.40
C LYS A 60 -3.46 4.40 -0.69
N LEU A 61 -3.67 5.03 -1.85
CA LEU A 61 -2.98 6.28 -2.20
C LEU A 61 -3.30 7.39 -1.20
N LEU A 62 -4.59 7.60 -0.91
CA LEU A 62 -5.03 8.60 0.07
C LEU A 62 -4.44 8.35 1.47
N LYS A 63 -4.43 7.09 1.92
CA LYS A 63 -3.80 6.73 3.21
C LYS A 63 -2.29 6.97 3.21
N ASN A 64 -1.61 6.70 2.09
CA ASN A 64 -0.17 6.91 2.00
C ASN A 64 0.19 8.40 2.13
N GLU A 65 -0.58 9.28 1.51
CA GLU A 65 -0.40 10.74 1.62
C GLU A 65 -0.62 11.22 3.06
N GLU A 66 -1.69 10.75 3.71
CA GLU A 66 -1.96 11.08 5.11
C GLU A 66 -0.85 10.55 6.05
N ASN A 67 -0.41 9.32 5.86
CA ASN A 67 0.67 8.72 6.63
C ASN A 67 1.99 9.46 6.43
N ALA A 68 2.31 9.91 5.22
CA ALA A 68 3.52 10.70 4.96
C ALA A 68 3.50 12.04 5.71
N ARG A 69 2.34 12.71 5.72
CA ARG A 69 2.14 13.96 6.47
C ARG A 69 2.29 13.74 7.98
N GLN A 70 1.68 12.69 8.52
CA GLN A 70 1.78 12.34 9.94
C GLN A 70 3.22 12.00 10.33
N THR A 71 3.89 11.17 9.54
CA THR A 71 5.30 10.78 9.74
C THR A 71 6.21 12.01 9.73
N MET A 72 6.00 12.95 8.79
CA MET A 72 6.73 14.21 8.71
C MET A 72 6.55 15.06 9.99
N TRP A 73 5.33 15.15 10.51
CA TRP A 73 5.04 15.86 11.75
C TRP A 73 5.79 15.24 12.95
N GLU A 74 5.73 13.90 13.08
CA GLU A 74 6.40 13.17 14.15
C GLU A 74 7.92 13.36 14.11
N ILE A 75 8.53 13.26 12.93
CA ILE A 75 9.97 13.48 12.75
C ILE A 75 10.36 14.90 13.15
N ASN A 76 9.62 15.93 12.71
CA ASN A 76 9.92 17.31 13.08
C ASN A 76 9.87 17.52 14.61
N HIS A 77 8.89 16.90 15.27
CA HIS A 77 8.77 16.97 16.72
C HIS A 77 9.89 16.20 17.45
N LEU A 78 10.32 15.05 16.94
CA LEU A 78 11.48 14.31 17.46
C LEU A 78 12.79 15.09 17.28
N ILE A 79 12.99 15.74 16.13
CA ILE A 79 14.14 16.62 15.88
C ILE A 79 14.16 17.74 16.93
N ALA A 80 13.04 18.44 17.14
CA ALA A 80 12.96 19.53 18.11
C ALA A 80 13.29 19.07 19.54
N ARG A 81 12.80 17.88 19.95
CA ARG A 81 13.12 17.28 21.26
C ARG A 81 14.59 16.87 21.36
N ALA A 82 15.14 16.23 20.33
CA ALA A 82 16.54 15.81 20.28
C ALA A 82 17.49 17.00 20.35
N THR A 83 17.19 18.08 19.61
CA THR A 83 17.97 19.33 19.67
C THR A 83 17.93 19.95 21.06
N LYS A 84 16.75 20.03 21.71
CA LYS A 84 16.63 20.54 23.09
C LYS A 84 17.39 19.68 24.10
N ALA A 85 17.47 18.37 23.88
CA ALA A 85 18.21 17.45 24.73
C ALA A 85 19.73 17.39 24.42
N GLY A 86 20.24 18.20 23.49
CA GLY A 86 21.65 18.18 23.07
C GLY A 86 22.03 16.94 22.24
N GLN A 87 21.08 16.12 21.83
CA GLN A 87 21.29 14.89 21.07
C GLN A 87 21.34 15.17 19.55
N TYR A 88 22.33 15.93 19.11
CA TYR A 88 22.44 16.37 17.72
C TYR A 88 22.58 15.21 16.72
N SER A 89 23.22 14.11 17.10
CA SER A 89 23.34 12.93 16.23
C SER A 89 21.98 12.30 15.92
N ALA A 90 21.03 12.33 16.86
CA ALA A 90 19.65 11.88 16.63
C ALA A 90 18.87 12.86 15.75
N ALA A 91 19.06 14.18 15.97
CA ALA A 91 18.45 15.21 15.13
C ALA A 91 18.90 15.10 13.65
N ILE A 92 20.21 14.92 13.41
CA ILE A 92 20.77 14.74 12.05
C ILE A 92 20.17 13.50 11.35
N ARG A 93 20.03 12.38 12.08
CA ARG A 93 19.34 11.19 11.54
C ARG A 93 17.90 11.48 11.15
N GLY A 94 17.16 12.24 11.97
CA GLY A 94 15.80 12.66 11.65
C GLY A 94 15.74 13.52 10.36
N VAL A 95 16.68 14.45 10.19
CA VAL A 95 16.80 15.26 8.96
C VAL A 95 17.09 14.38 7.74
N ALA A 96 17.97 13.39 7.86
CA ALA A 96 18.26 12.46 6.77
C ALA A 96 17.02 11.64 6.35
N ILE A 97 16.23 11.16 7.32
CA ILE A 97 14.96 10.47 7.03
C ILE A 97 13.99 11.43 6.33
N LYS A 98 13.91 12.70 6.77
CA LYS A 98 13.08 13.72 6.14
C LYS A 98 13.45 13.92 4.66
N MET A 99 14.75 14.01 4.35
CA MET A 99 15.26 14.16 2.98
C MET A 99 14.85 12.99 2.07
N ARG A 100 14.87 11.77 2.61
CA ARG A 100 14.41 10.57 1.87
C ARG A 100 12.91 10.59 1.57
N ILE A 101 12.08 11.05 2.53
CA ILE A 101 10.62 11.14 2.35
C ILE A 101 10.25 12.14 1.25
N ILE A 102 10.95 13.27 1.18
CA ILE A 102 10.72 14.32 0.17
C ILE A 102 11.45 14.06 -1.16
N GLY A 103 12.15 12.93 -1.30
CA GLY A 103 12.81 12.52 -2.53
C GLY A 103 14.08 13.30 -2.88
N MET A 104 14.77 13.86 -1.90
CA MET A 104 16.02 14.62 -2.11
C MET A 104 17.28 13.75 -2.17
N ILE A 105 17.24 12.54 -1.62
CA ILE A 105 18.33 11.54 -1.59
C ILE A 105 17.78 10.12 -1.66
#